data_AF-A0A3M1JIP6-F1
#
_entry.id   AF-A0A3M1JIP6-F1
#
_cell.length_a   1.000
_cell.length_b   1.000
_cell.length_c   1.000
_cell.angle_alpha   90.00
_cell.angle_beta   90.00
_cell.angle_gamma   90.00
#
_symmetry.space_group_name_H-M   'P 1'
#
loop_
_entity.id
_entity.type
_entity.pdbx_description
1 polymer ?
#
loop_
_entity_poly.entity_id
_entity_poly.type
_entity_poly.pdbx_seq_one_letter_code
_entity_poly.pdbx_strand_id
1 'polypeptide(L)'
;MLLAGVVLVSAGSYYSIYSLHKSVSSSDDFEAMHSAMMQGDFKTAEKYHEQLDFECPMHELVKQGDISLEDFQTMHGWMMSGNFPEEKPAGLSDAAWELHKSHHPEIYK
;
A
#
# COMPACT_ATOMS: atom_id res chain seq x y z
N MET A 1 -3.08 13.66 -31.01
CA MET A 1 -1.99 13.36 -30.06
C MET A 1 -2.43 13.84 -28.69
N LEU A 2 -3.02 12.95 -27.88
CA LEU A 2 -3.40 13.27 -26.50
C LEU A 2 -2.24 12.84 -25.61
N LEU A 3 -1.56 13.83 -25.04
CA LEU A 3 -0.47 13.66 -24.08
C LEU A 3 -1.05 13.02 -22.81
N ALA A 4 -0.77 11.72 -22.62
CA ALA A 4 -1.03 11.01 -21.39
C ALA A 4 -0.17 11.64 -20.28
N GLY A 5 -0.83 12.37 -19.38
CA GLY A 5 -0.25 12.86 -18.15
C GLY A 5 0.04 11.69 -17.23
N VAL A 6 1.17 11.02 -17.45
CA VAL A 6 1.81 10.21 -16.41
C VAL A 6 2.37 11.22 -15.43
N VAL A 7 1.60 11.50 -14.38
CA VAL A 7 2.12 12.15 -13.19
C VAL A 7 3.21 11.21 -12.67
N LEU A 8 4.47 11.57 -12.93
CA LEU A 8 5.61 10.98 -12.25
C LEU A 8 5.41 11.27 -10.76
N VAL A 9 4.80 10.33 -10.05
CA VAL A 9 4.89 10.27 -8.59
C VAL A 9 6.35 9.96 -8.32
N SER A 10 7.10 11.03 -8.06
CA SER A 10 8.53 11.00 -7.84
C SER A 10 8.86 9.92 -6.82
N ALA A 11 9.76 9.01 -7.18
CA ALA A 11 10.22 7.87 -6.39
C ALA A 11 10.80 8.19 -4.99
N GLY A 12 10.79 9.46 -4.58
CA GLY A 12 11.30 9.95 -3.31
C GLY A 12 10.36 9.80 -2.11
N SER A 13 9.05 9.55 -2.30
CA SER A 13 8.08 9.41 -1.19
C SER A 13 7.90 7.98 -0.67
N TYR A 14 8.48 6.98 -1.34
CA TYR A 14 8.37 5.56 -0.94
C TYR A 14 9.33 5.17 0.20
N TYR A 15 10.27 6.06 0.56
CA TYR A 15 11.30 5.89 1.58
C TYR A 15 10.73 6.31 2.95
N SER A 16 10.12 5.49 3.80
CA SER A 16 9.98 4.03 3.85
C SER A 16 8.64 3.74 4.52
N ILE A 17 7.62 3.35 3.76
CA ILE A 17 6.33 2.89 4.33
C ILE A 17 6.62 1.77 5.36
N TYR A 18 7.60 0.90 5.10
CA TYR A 18 8.09 -0.10 6.06
C TYR A 18 8.49 0.47 7.44
N SER A 19 9.34 1.50 7.50
CA SER A 19 9.77 2.04 8.81
C SER A 19 8.65 2.81 9.49
N LEU A 20 7.76 3.42 8.72
CA LEU A 20 6.57 4.10 9.22
C LEU A 20 5.61 3.08 9.84
N HIS A 21 5.21 2.05 9.11
CA HIS A 21 4.44 0.89 9.60
C HIS A 21 5.02 0.36 10.90
N LYS A 22 6.34 0.14 10.95
CA LYS A 22 7.02 -0.37 12.14
C LYS A 22 6.99 0.58 13.33
N SER A 23 6.98 1.90 13.10
CA SER A 23 6.90 2.91 14.16
C SER A 23 5.50 3.13 14.72
N VAL A 24 4.46 2.88 13.91
CA VAL A 24 3.06 3.12 14.29
C VAL A 24 2.25 1.85 14.54
N SER A 25 2.79 0.66 14.22
CA SER A 25 2.09 -0.63 14.33
C SER A 25 1.62 -1.02 15.74
N SER A 26 2.11 -0.33 16.78
CA SER A 26 1.70 -0.53 18.17
C SER A 26 0.63 0.46 18.64
N SER A 27 0.09 1.32 17.76
CA SER A 27 -0.99 2.26 18.08
C SER A 27 -2.35 1.63 17.82
N ASP A 28 -3.28 1.74 18.77
CA ASP A 28 -4.68 1.31 18.61
C ASP A 28 -5.35 2.03 17.42
N ASP A 29 -4.98 3.29 17.18
CA ASP A 29 -5.48 4.09 16.05
C ASP A 29 -4.95 3.56 14.70
N PHE A 30 -3.72 3.04 14.69
CA PHE A 30 -3.16 2.42 13.49
C PHE A 30 -3.86 1.10 13.18
N GLU A 31 -4.15 0.26 14.18
CA GLU A 31 -4.88 -0.99 13.98
C GLU A 31 -6.31 -0.73 13.47
N ALA A 32 -6.99 0.28 14.02
CA ALA A 32 -8.32 0.69 13.58
C ALA A 32 -8.33 1.21 12.13
N MET A 33 -7.38 2.07 11.78
CA MET A 33 -7.18 2.57 10.42
C MET A 33 -6.86 1.41 9.45
N HIS A 34 -5.93 0.54 9.81
CA HIS A 34 -5.49 -0.58 8.98
C HIS A 34 -6.65 -1.56 8.72
N SER A 35 -7.45 -1.84 9.75
CA SER A 35 -8.66 -2.67 9.64
C SER A 35 -9.70 -2.06 8.71
N ALA A 36 -9.96 -0.75 8.83
CA ALA A 36 -10.88 -0.03 7.95
C ALA A 36 -10.41 -0.07 6.49
N MET A 37 -9.11 0.13 6.25
CA MET A 37 -8.50 0.06 4.93
C MET A 37 -8.63 -1.34 4.30
N MET A 38 -8.36 -2.39 5.07
CA MET A 38 -8.52 -3.78 4.61
C MET A 38 -9.97 -4.14 4.27
N GLN A 39 -10.94 -3.45 4.84
CA GLN A 39 -12.37 -3.61 4.51
C GLN A 39 -12.83 -2.72 3.36
N GLY A 40 -11.97 -1.83 2.85
CA GLY A 40 -12.35 -0.81 1.87
C GLY A 40 -13.15 0.36 2.46
N ASP A 41 -13.22 0.50 3.78
CA ASP A 41 -13.84 1.66 4.46
C ASP A 41 -12.85 2.83 4.53
N PHE A 42 -12.58 3.40 3.36
CA PHE A 42 -11.65 4.53 3.19
C PHE A 42 -12.07 5.76 3.98
N LYS A 43 -13.38 5.98 4.17
CA LYS A 43 -13.89 7.10 4.95
C LYS A 43 -13.50 6.98 6.43
N THR A 44 -13.50 5.77 6.98
CA THR A 44 -13.06 5.55 8.36
C THR A 44 -11.53 5.59 8.45
N ALA A 45 -10.81 5.02 7.48
CA ALA A 45 -9.35 5.07 7.45
C ALA A 45 -8.82 6.53 7.42
N GLU A 46 -9.41 7.40 6.59
CA GLU A 46 -8.99 8.80 6.44
C GLU A 46 -9.09 9.64 7.72
N LYS A 47 -10.04 9.31 8.62
CA LYS A 47 -10.17 10.01 9.91
C LYS A 47 -8.92 9.90 10.79
N TYR A 48 -8.16 8.83 10.59
CA TYR A 48 -6.94 8.58 11.33
C TYR A 48 -5.70 9.16 10.64
N HIS A 49 -5.77 9.56 9.36
CA HIS A 49 -4.64 10.19 8.66
C HIS A 49 -4.24 11.53 9.29
N GLU A 50 -5.22 12.35 9.71
CA GLU A 50 -4.97 13.62 10.42
C GLU A 50 -4.39 13.41 11.83
N GLN A 51 -4.69 12.28 12.46
CA GLN A 51 -4.25 11.98 13.83
C GLN A 51 -2.88 11.29 13.86
N LEU A 52 -2.59 10.47 12.85
CA LEU A 52 -1.37 9.67 12.76
C LEU A 52 -0.26 10.34 11.92
N ASP A 53 -0.52 11.54 11.36
CA ASP A 53 0.36 12.23 10.40
C ASP A 53 0.84 11.26 9.29
N PHE A 54 -0.12 10.47 8.79
CA PHE A 54 0.14 9.32 7.95
C PHE A 54 -0.48 9.52 6.57
N GLU A 55 0.37 9.71 5.57
CA GLU A 55 0.00 9.45 4.18
C GLU A 55 0.32 7.98 3.88
N CYS A 56 -0.71 7.20 3.54
CA CYS A 56 -0.53 5.87 2.96
C CYS A 56 -0.62 5.99 1.44
N PRO A 57 0.51 5.98 0.69
CA PRO A 57 0.44 5.97 -0.76
C PRO A 57 -0.44 4.83 -1.30
N MET A 58 -0.48 3.69 -0.60
CA MET A 58 -1.35 2.57 -0.99
C MET A 58 -2.84 2.90 -0.90
N HIS A 59 -3.26 3.77 0.03
CA HIS A 59 -4.66 4.16 0.17
C HIS A 59 -5.14 4.97 -1.02
N GLU A 60 -4.34 5.94 -1.44
CA GLU A 60 -4.65 6.74 -2.61
C GLU A 60 -4.66 5.90 -3.89
N LEU A 61 -3.73 4.93 -4.03
CA LEU A 61 -3.71 4.04 -5.20
C LEU A 61 -4.96 3.15 -5.30
N VAL A 62 -5.45 2.61 -4.17
CA VAL A 62 -6.69 1.80 -4.18
C VAL A 62 -7.91 2.68 -4.42
N LYS A 63 -7.97 3.86 -3.81
CA LYS A 63 -9.07 4.82 -3.95
C LYS A 63 -9.18 5.38 -5.36
N GLN A 64 -8.05 5.65 -6.01
CA GLN A 64 -7.98 6.14 -7.40
C GLN A 64 -8.21 5.02 -8.41
N GLY A 65 -8.21 3.76 -7.97
CA GLY A 65 -8.45 2.58 -8.81
C GLY A 65 -7.23 2.13 -9.60
N ASP A 66 -6.04 2.65 -9.27
CA ASP A 66 -4.77 2.20 -9.87
C ASP A 66 -4.43 0.76 -9.45
N ILE A 67 -4.89 0.36 -8.26
CA ILE A 67 -4.79 -1.01 -7.73
C ILE A 67 -6.15 -1.43 -7.17
N SER A 68 -6.52 -2.70 -7.33
CA SER A 68 -7.77 -3.21 -6.77
C SER A 68 -7.67 -3.44 -5.26
N LEU A 69 -8.80 -3.41 -4.55
CA LEU A 69 -8.84 -3.79 -3.13
C LEU A 69 -8.39 -5.24 -2.92
N GLU A 70 -8.69 -6.14 -3.86
CA GLU A 70 -8.28 -7.54 -3.81
C GLU A 70 -6.76 -7.71 -3.95
N ASP A 71 -6.13 -7.00 -4.88
CA ASP A 71 -4.67 -6.96 -5.00
C ASP A 71 -4.04 -6.45 -3.70
N PHE A 72 -4.59 -5.37 -3.14
CA PHE A 72 -4.13 -4.79 -1.88
C PHE A 72 -4.20 -5.78 -0.70
N GLN A 73 -5.34 -6.47 -0.56
CA GLN A 73 -5.54 -7.50 0.47
C GLN A 73 -4.58 -8.68 0.29
N THR A 74 -4.36 -9.08 -0.96
CA THR A 74 -3.44 -10.17 -1.32
C THR A 74 -2.01 -9.84 -0.90
N MET A 75 -1.52 -8.65 -1.24
CA MET A 75 -0.19 -8.17 -0.83
C MET A 75 -0.06 -8.08 0.70
N HIS A 76 -1.09 -7.59 1.40
CA HIS A 76 -1.12 -7.58 2.86
C HIS A 76 -1.06 -8.97 3.48
N GLY A 77 -1.74 -9.95 2.88
CA GLY A 77 -1.66 -11.34 3.30
C GLY A 77 -0.24 -11.90 3.26
N TRP A 78 0.57 -11.52 2.26
CA TRP A 78 1.99 -11.90 2.20
C TRP A 78 2.81 -11.25 3.31
N MET A 79 2.57 -9.97 3.60
CA MET A 79 3.25 -9.27 4.69
C MET A 79 2.95 -9.90 6.06
N MET A 80 1.70 -10.25 6.33
CA MET A 80 1.30 -10.86 7.61
C MET A 80 1.83 -12.28 7.79
N SER A 81 1.86 -13.06 6.71
CA SER A 81 2.34 -14.45 6.74
C SER A 81 3.86 -14.57 6.62
N GLY A 82 4.53 -13.53 6.11
CA GLY A 82 5.93 -13.59 5.69
C GLY A 82 6.16 -14.42 4.43
N ASN A 83 5.10 -14.91 3.77
CA ASN A 83 5.18 -15.74 2.58
C ASN A 83 5.15 -14.87 1.32
N PHE A 84 6.31 -14.36 0.94
CA PHE A 84 6.48 -13.52 -0.23
C PHE A 84 6.70 -14.37 -1.49
N PRO A 85 5.91 -14.19 -2.56
CA PRO A 85 6.10 -14.96 -3.79
C PRO A 85 7.40 -14.53 -4.48
N GLU A 86 8.12 -15.47 -5.10
CA GLU A 86 9.37 -15.16 -5.84
C GLU A 86 9.09 -14.51 -7.21
N GLU A 87 7.95 -14.83 -7.83
CA GLU A 87 7.51 -14.32 -9.13
C GLU A 87 6.12 -13.68 -9.02
N LYS A 88 5.76 -12.83 -9.99
CA LYS A 88 4.45 -12.18 -10.03
C LYS A 88 3.33 -13.23 -10.19
N PRO A 89 2.37 -13.31 -9.26
CA PRO A 89 1.21 -14.18 -9.45
C PRO A 89 0.37 -13.74 -10.66
N ALA A 90 -0.16 -14.71 -11.42
CA ALA A 90 -0.93 -14.42 -12.64
C ALA A 90 -2.19 -13.56 -12.39
N GLY A 91 -2.78 -13.66 -11.19
CA GLY A 91 -3.95 -12.88 -10.79
C GLY A 91 -3.64 -11.48 -10.28
N LEU A 92 -2.36 -11.14 -10.06
CA LEU A 92 -1.96 -9.83 -9.54
C LEU A 92 -1.70 -8.85 -10.70
N SER A 93 -2.25 -7.65 -10.58
CA SER A 93 -1.98 -6.56 -11.52
C SER A 93 -0.48 -6.17 -11.52
N ASP A 94 0.01 -5.64 -12.65
CA ASP A 94 1.40 -5.17 -12.76
C ASP A 94 1.68 -4.01 -11.80
N ALA A 95 0.73 -3.08 -11.66
CA ALA A 95 0.84 -1.96 -10.74
C ALA A 95 0.99 -2.42 -9.27
N ALA A 96 0.18 -3.39 -8.85
CA ALA A 96 0.31 -4.00 -7.53
C ALA A 96 1.65 -4.72 -7.36
N TRP A 97 2.13 -5.44 -8.37
CA TRP A 97 3.41 -6.12 -8.30
C TRP A 97 4.59 -5.17 -8.12
N GLU A 98 4.63 -4.09 -8.91
CA GLU A 98 5.69 -3.09 -8.79
C GLU A 98 5.62 -2.35 -7.45
N LEU A 99 4.41 -2.05 -6.96
CA LEU A 99 4.23 -1.48 -5.63
C LEU A 99 4.77 -2.42 -4.54
N HIS A 100 4.39 -3.70 -4.58
CA HIS A 100 4.85 -4.72 -3.62
C HIS A 100 6.38 -4.81 -3.57
N LYS A 101 7.02 -4.93 -4.74
CA LYS A 101 8.48 -4.98 -4.83
C LYS A 101 9.13 -3.71 -4.29
N SER A 102 8.56 -2.53 -4.57
CA SER A 102 9.07 -1.26 -4.06
C SER A 102 9.00 -1.16 -2.53
N HIS A 103 8.05 -1.87 -1.91
CA HIS A 103 7.87 -1.94 -0.47
C HIS A 103 8.84 -2.92 0.22
N HIS A 104 9.31 -3.93 -0.51
CA HIS A 104 10.20 -5.00 -0.03
C HIS A 104 11.48 -5.14 -0.88
N PRO A 105 12.26 -4.06 -1.04
CA PRO A 105 13.44 -4.07 -1.90
C PRO A 105 14.52 -5.04 -1.40
N GLU A 106 14.52 -5.42 -0.14
CA GLU A 106 15.42 -6.44 0.42
C GLU A 106 15.11 -7.86 -0.07
N ILE A 107 13.87 -8.12 -0.46
CA ILE A 107 13.38 -9.43 -0.92
C ILE A 107 13.56 -9.58 -2.44
N TYR A 108 13.35 -8.50 -3.20
CA TYR A 108 13.21 -8.53 -4.66
C TYR A 108 14.36 -7.86 -5.43
N LYS A 109 15.57 -7.90 -4.91
CA LYS A 109 16.76 -7.30 -5.54
C LYS A 109 17.09 -7.89 -6.91
#